data_AF-A0A7C1I324-F1
#
_entry.id   AF-A0A7C1I324-F1
#
_cell.length_a   1.000
_cell.length_b   1.000
_cell.length_c   1.000
_cell.angle_alpha   90.00
_cell.angle_beta   90.00
_cell.angle_gamma   90.00
#
_symmetry.space_group_name_H-M   'P 1'
#
loop_
_entity.id
_entity.type
_entity.pdbx_description
1 polymer ?
#
loop_
_entity_poly.entity_id
_entity_poly.type
_entity_poly.pdbx_seq_one_letter_code
_entity_poly.pdbx_strand_id
1 'polypeptide(L)'
;MNEIEKLDRIAINVESHKLLKKLLNENPELEEILRSSKNETEVVVGVRHWIEKSLKDRENAFEFYHASHPTRELFDKLEWRDYAIIRILDYIDHAGIEYPDLNLRGEIAVSNPLRLIWLAVNKGTGGAKPGFFIDMIQLFRQLRGETRKHTPTRELVEEWMERYPSGLDARIVQLREENKLRIIKILIKKIDSKQI
;
A
#
# COMPACT_ATOMS: atom_id res chain seq x y z
N MET A 1 -7.38 -25.77 0.37
CA MET A 1 -6.83 -24.71 -0.50
C MET A 1 -7.29 -23.39 0.09
N ASN A 2 -6.35 -22.62 0.65
CA ASN A 2 -6.67 -21.36 1.32
C ASN A 2 -7.07 -20.29 0.27
N GLU A 3 -7.80 -19.24 0.64
CA GLU A 3 -8.25 -18.21 -0.32
C GLU A 3 -7.08 -17.50 -1.02
N ILE A 4 -5.98 -17.33 -0.30
CA ILE A 4 -4.73 -16.76 -0.81
C ILE A 4 -4.18 -17.60 -1.99
N GLU A 5 -4.23 -18.93 -1.88
CA GLU A 5 -3.75 -19.83 -2.94
C GLU A 5 -4.64 -19.76 -4.19
N LYS A 6 -5.91 -19.35 -4.05
CA LYS A 6 -6.79 -19.08 -5.20
C LYS A 6 -6.38 -17.80 -5.89
N LEU A 7 -6.11 -16.73 -5.14
CA LEU A 7 -5.68 -15.43 -5.67
C LEU A 7 -4.35 -15.54 -6.43
N ASP A 8 -3.42 -16.35 -5.93
CA ASP A 8 -2.12 -16.58 -6.58
C ASP A 8 -2.21 -17.14 -8.00
N ARG A 9 -3.29 -17.84 -8.32
CA ARG A 9 -3.52 -18.43 -9.65
C ARG A 9 -4.21 -17.47 -10.61
N ILE A 10 -4.70 -16.33 -10.13
CA ILE A 10 -5.37 -15.34 -10.95
C ILE A 10 -4.32 -14.62 -11.81
N ALA A 11 -4.52 -14.65 -13.13
CA ALA A 11 -3.70 -13.91 -14.07
C ALA A 11 -3.85 -12.40 -13.85
N ILE A 12 -2.74 -11.66 -13.95
CA ILE A 12 -2.79 -10.20 -13.92
C ILE A 12 -3.29 -9.66 -15.27
N ASN A 13 -3.92 -8.48 -15.26
CA ASN A 13 -4.45 -7.89 -16.48
C ASN A 13 -3.35 -7.25 -17.35
N VAL A 14 -3.69 -6.89 -18.60
CA VAL A 14 -2.74 -6.32 -19.58
C VAL A 14 -2.09 -5.03 -19.07
N GLU A 15 -2.84 -4.17 -18.38
CA GLU A 15 -2.33 -2.95 -17.79
C GLU A 15 -1.28 -3.23 -16.70
N SER A 16 -1.58 -4.19 -15.81
CA SER A 16 -0.65 -4.66 -14.78
C SER A 16 0.63 -5.23 -15.38
N HIS A 17 0.54 -5.99 -16.48
CA HIS A 17 1.73 -6.45 -17.20
C HIS A 17 2.58 -5.29 -17.75
N LYS A 18 1.97 -4.24 -18.28
CA LYS A 18 2.70 -3.05 -18.76
C LYS A 18 3.40 -2.33 -17.60
N LEU A 19 2.72 -2.18 -16.47
CA LEU A 19 3.28 -1.55 -15.27
C LEU A 19 4.40 -2.41 -14.67
N LEU A 20 4.23 -3.74 -14.62
CA LEU A 20 5.28 -4.65 -14.18
C LEU A 20 6.55 -4.49 -15.04
N LYS A 21 6.42 -4.47 -16.38
CA LYS A 21 7.58 -4.23 -17.26
C LYS A 21 8.26 -2.91 -16.95
N LYS A 22 7.49 -1.86 -16.68
CA LYS A 22 8.03 -0.55 -16.28
C LYS A 22 8.79 -0.64 -14.94
N LEU A 23 8.21 -1.31 -13.95
CA LEU A 23 8.85 -1.55 -12.65
C LEU A 23 10.21 -2.25 -12.81
N LEU A 24 10.28 -3.30 -13.62
CA LEU A 24 11.50 -4.06 -13.86
C LEU A 24 12.55 -3.25 -14.64
N ASN A 25 12.14 -2.60 -15.73
CA ASN A 25 13.05 -1.77 -16.53
C ASN A 25 13.68 -0.62 -15.72
N GLU A 26 12.93 -0.06 -14.76
CA GLU A 26 13.44 0.97 -13.85
C GLU A 26 14.31 0.42 -12.72
N ASN A 27 14.30 -0.89 -12.47
CA ASN A 27 15.02 -1.54 -11.36
C ASN A 27 15.70 -2.85 -11.82
N PRO A 28 16.82 -2.77 -12.55
CA PRO A 28 17.52 -3.97 -13.05
C PRO A 28 17.95 -4.95 -11.94
N GLU A 29 18.42 -4.44 -10.80
CA GLU A 29 18.82 -5.28 -9.65
C GLU A 29 17.62 -6.07 -9.08
N LEU A 30 16.45 -5.43 -8.99
CA LEU A 30 15.21 -6.11 -8.59
C LEU A 30 14.81 -7.18 -9.61
N GLU A 31 14.90 -6.87 -10.90
CA GLU A 31 14.60 -7.83 -11.97
C GLU A 31 15.52 -9.06 -11.91
N GLU A 32 16.82 -8.85 -11.71
CA GLU A 32 17.80 -9.93 -11.57
C GLU A 32 17.46 -10.85 -10.40
N ILE A 33 17.17 -10.28 -9.22
CA ILE A 33 16.76 -11.05 -8.03
C ILE A 33 15.49 -11.86 -8.34
N LEU A 34 14.47 -11.25 -8.93
CA LEU A 34 13.18 -11.90 -9.20
C LEU A 34 13.28 -13.04 -10.22
N ARG A 35 14.17 -12.93 -11.21
CA ARG A 35 14.36 -13.94 -12.27
C ARG A 35 15.31 -15.07 -11.85
N SER A 36 16.30 -14.77 -11.02
CA SER A 36 17.25 -15.78 -10.52
C SER A 36 16.69 -16.61 -9.36
N SER A 37 15.73 -16.06 -8.61
CA SER A 37 15.11 -16.72 -7.46
C SER A 37 14.12 -17.81 -7.87
N LYS A 38 14.30 -19.01 -7.31
CA LYS A 38 13.45 -20.19 -7.56
C LYS A 38 12.16 -20.20 -6.73
N ASN A 39 12.13 -19.46 -5.63
CA ASN A 39 11.01 -19.42 -4.70
C ASN A 39 10.94 -18.05 -4.00
N GLU A 40 9.85 -17.84 -3.27
CA GLU A 40 9.59 -16.60 -2.53
C GLU A 40 10.68 -16.28 -1.49
N THR A 41 11.20 -17.29 -0.79
CA THR A 41 12.23 -17.12 0.23
C THR A 41 13.53 -16.57 -0.37
N GLU A 42 13.94 -17.07 -1.54
CA GLU A 42 15.11 -16.54 -2.25
C GLU A 42 14.92 -15.08 -2.67
N VAL A 43 13.72 -14.69 -3.10
CA VAL A 43 13.40 -13.28 -3.42
C VAL A 43 13.54 -12.42 -2.18
N VAL A 44 12.93 -12.84 -1.07
CA VAL A 44 13.00 -12.14 0.21
C VAL A 44 14.44 -11.94 0.66
N VAL A 45 15.26 -12.98 0.61
CA VAL A 45 16.68 -12.92 0.99
C VAL A 45 17.46 -11.99 0.07
N GLY A 46 17.26 -12.10 -1.26
CA GLY A 46 17.95 -11.28 -2.25
C GLY A 46 17.60 -9.80 -2.12
N VAL A 47 16.31 -9.47 -2.00
CA VAL A 47 15.86 -8.09 -1.82
C VAL A 47 16.33 -7.55 -0.47
N ARG A 48 16.24 -8.32 0.63
CA ARG A 48 16.75 -7.89 1.94
C ARG A 48 18.23 -7.51 1.86
N HIS A 49 19.06 -8.38 1.30
CA HIS A 49 20.51 -8.12 1.18
C HIS A 49 20.79 -6.84 0.39
N TRP A 50 20.07 -6.64 -0.72
CA TRP A 50 20.19 -5.44 -1.55
C TRP A 50 19.80 -4.16 -0.80
N ILE A 51 18.68 -4.19 -0.08
CA ILE A 51 18.18 -3.04 0.67
C ILE A 51 19.04 -2.75 1.91
N GLU A 52 19.51 -3.77 2.61
CA GLU A 52 20.44 -3.62 3.74
C GLU A 52 21.77 -2.99 3.30
N LYS A 53 22.28 -3.34 2.11
CA LYS A 53 23.45 -2.65 1.54
C LYS A 53 23.19 -1.15 1.36
N SER A 54 21.98 -0.79 0.90
CA SER A 54 21.58 0.62 0.75
C SER A 54 21.37 1.31 2.10
N LEU A 55 20.96 0.58 3.14
CA LEU A 55 20.75 1.08 4.49
C LEU A 55 22.06 1.42 5.21
N LYS A 56 23.14 0.67 4.94
CA LYS A 56 24.45 0.86 5.61
C LYS A 56 25.02 2.27 5.48
N ASP A 57 24.76 2.93 4.37
CA ASP A 57 25.24 4.30 4.11
C ASP A 57 24.34 5.37 4.75
N ARG A 58 23.32 4.98 5.52
CA ARG A 58 22.23 5.84 6.01
C ARG A 58 22.04 5.69 7.51
N GLU A 59 22.88 6.38 8.28
CA GLU A 59 22.94 6.28 9.75
C GLU A 59 21.58 6.49 10.43
N ASN A 60 20.88 7.58 10.13
CA ASN A 60 19.56 7.87 10.74
C ASN A 60 18.52 6.79 10.42
N ALA A 61 18.50 6.28 9.19
CA ALA A 61 17.59 5.21 8.78
C ALA A 61 17.92 3.89 9.47
N PHE A 62 19.21 3.58 9.58
CA PHE A 62 19.71 2.39 10.26
C PHE A 62 19.33 2.42 11.75
N GLU A 63 19.58 3.55 12.42
CA GLU A 63 19.24 3.75 13.82
C GLU A 63 17.71 3.64 14.04
N PHE A 64 16.92 4.31 13.20
CA PHE A 64 15.46 4.26 13.28
C PHE A 64 14.91 2.84 13.13
N TYR A 65 15.39 2.09 12.13
CA TYR A 65 14.89 0.74 11.83
C TYR A 65 15.25 -0.29 12.92
N HIS A 66 16.43 -0.17 13.54
CA HIS A 66 16.85 -1.11 14.59
C HIS A 66 16.42 -0.70 16.00
N ALA A 67 15.88 0.51 16.19
CA ALA A 67 15.40 0.95 17.48
C ALA A 67 14.19 0.11 17.94
N SER A 68 14.22 -0.42 19.16
CA SER A 68 13.07 -1.15 19.72
C SER A 68 11.84 -0.25 19.91
N HIS A 69 12.06 1.04 20.15
CA HIS A 69 11.02 2.07 20.32
C HIS A 69 11.45 3.34 19.58
N PRO A 70 11.25 3.43 18.25
CA PRO A 70 11.65 4.59 17.47
C PRO A 70 10.91 5.84 17.96
N THR A 71 11.65 6.90 18.26
CA THR A 71 11.10 8.16 18.76
C THR A 71 10.72 9.08 17.60
N ARG A 72 9.91 10.11 17.91
CA ARG A 72 9.58 11.17 16.95
C ARG A 72 10.84 11.89 16.44
N GLU A 73 11.81 12.10 17.31
CA GLU A 73 13.08 12.75 16.95
C GLU A 73 13.88 11.93 15.93
N LEU A 74 13.93 10.61 16.07
CA LEU A 74 14.56 9.74 15.07
C LEU A 74 13.80 9.78 13.74
N PHE A 75 12.46 9.76 13.80
CA PHE A 75 11.63 9.85 12.60
C PHE A 75 11.85 11.15 11.81
N ASP A 76 11.95 12.28 12.51
CA ASP A 76 12.10 13.59 11.89
C ASP A 76 13.48 13.78 11.21
N LYS A 77 14.49 12.97 11.57
CA LYS A 77 15.81 12.94 10.92
C LYS A 77 15.82 12.16 9.61
N LEU A 78 14.77 11.41 9.29
CA LEU A 78 14.72 10.57 8.09
C LEU A 78 14.53 11.40 6.82
N GLU A 79 15.29 11.05 5.79
CA GLU A 79 15.10 11.58 4.45
C GLU A 79 13.97 10.86 3.71
N TRP A 80 13.49 11.47 2.62
CA TRP A 80 12.43 10.88 1.80
C TRP A 80 12.78 9.49 1.28
N ARG A 81 14.04 9.24 0.92
CA ARG A 81 14.52 7.93 0.46
C ARG A 81 14.55 6.89 1.58
N ASP A 82 14.79 7.31 2.82
CA ASP A 82 14.88 6.42 3.98
C ASP A 82 13.53 5.75 4.26
N TYR A 83 12.43 6.47 4.06
CA TYR A 83 11.09 5.90 4.17
C TYR A 83 10.87 4.73 3.21
N ALA A 84 11.45 4.76 2.00
CA ALA A 84 11.32 3.63 1.07
C ALA A 84 12.15 2.43 1.52
N ILE A 85 13.37 2.66 2.02
CA ILE A 85 14.23 1.59 2.57
C ILE A 85 13.49 0.90 3.71
N ILE A 86 13.03 1.68 4.70
CA ILE A 86 12.30 1.15 5.86
C ILE A 86 11.02 0.44 5.41
N ARG A 87 10.24 1.02 4.50
CA ARG A 87 9.00 0.40 4.02
C ARG A 87 9.24 -0.94 3.32
N ILE A 88 10.31 -1.07 2.54
CA ILE A 88 10.63 -2.34 1.89
C ILE A 88 11.05 -3.37 2.94
N LEU A 89 11.86 -2.98 3.94
CA LEU A 89 12.23 -3.87 5.04
C LEU A 89 11.01 -4.30 5.85
N ASP A 90 10.09 -3.38 6.16
CA ASP A 90 8.81 -3.68 6.83
C ASP A 90 8.00 -4.72 6.06
N TYR A 91 7.93 -4.60 4.72
CA TYR A 91 7.26 -5.60 3.88
C TYR A 91 7.91 -6.97 3.96
N ILE A 92 9.22 -7.03 4.20
CA ILE A 92 9.94 -8.29 4.34
C ILE A 92 9.74 -8.87 5.75
N ASP A 93 9.88 -8.06 6.79
CA ASP A 93 9.79 -8.48 8.19
C ASP A 93 8.39 -8.97 8.55
N HIS A 94 7.37 -8.35 7.96
CA HIS A 94 5.96 -8.63 8.22
C HIS A 94 5.28 -9.39 7.08
N ALA A 95 6.06 -9.95 6.14
CA ALA A 95 5.53 -10.74 5.05
C ALA A 95 4.75 -11.95 5.58
N GLY A 96 3.53 -12.14 5.06
CA GLY A 96 2.73 -13.31 5.40
C GLY A 96 2.03 -13.26 6.76
N ILE A 97 2.11 -12.13 7.50
CA ILE A 97 1.29 -11.99 8.70
C ILE A 97 -0.19 -11.84 8.30
N GLU A 98 -1.03 -12.58 9.02
CA GLU A 98 -2.47 -12.63 8.81
C GLU A 98 -3.19 -11.70 9.81
N TYR A 99 -4.07 -10.84 9.31
CA TYR A 99 -4.89 -9.97 10.15
C TYR A 99 -6.35 -9.97 9.68
N PRO A 100 -7.33 -9.91 10.60
CA PRO A 100 -8.73 -9.70 10.22
C PRO A 100 -8.92 -8.26 9.72
N ASP A 101 -9.27 -8.11 8.44
CA ASP A 101 -9.53 -6.79 7.85
C ASP A 101 -11.01 -6.44 7.96
N LEU A 102 -11.31 -5.47 8.82
CA LEU A 102 -12.68 -4.98 9.02
C LEU A 102 -13.28 -4.31 7.78
N ASN A 103 -12.44 -3.80 6.87
CA ASN A 103 -12.91 -3.26 5.59
C ASN A 103 -13.39 -4.38 4.65
N LEU A 104 -12.87 -5.60 4.82
CA LEU A 104 -13.27 -6.81 4.12
C LEU A 104 -14.21 -7.67 4.99
N ARG A 105 -15.02 -7.04 5.84
CA ARG A 105 -16.02 -7.72 6.69
C ARG A 105 -15.41 -8.77 7.63
N GLY A 106 -14.15 -8.59 8.02
CA GLY A 106 -13.42 -9.50 8.90
C GLY A 106 -12.75 -10.67 8.17
N GLU A 107 -12.69 -10.65 6.84
CA GLU A 107 -11.86 -11.60 6.08
C GLU A 107 -10.38 -11.47 6.47
N ILE A 108 -9.67 -12.59 6.45
CA ILE A 108 -8.24 -12.63 6.76
C ILE A 108 -7.48 -12.04 5.57
N ALA A 109 -6.84 -10.90 5.80
CA ALA A 109 -5.94 -10.28 4.85
C ALA A 109 -4.50 -10.73 5.13
N VAL A 110 -3.79 -11.07 4.05
CA VAL A 110 -2.37 -11.41 4.09
C VAL A 110 -1.64 -10.53 3.08
N SER A 111 -0.62 -9.82 3.56
CA SER A 111 0.21 -8.96 2.72
C SER A 111 1.52 -9.65 2.39
N ASN A 112 1.79 -9.82 1.10
CA ASN A 112 3.09 -10.34 0.64
C ASN A 112 3.51 -9.70 -0.69
N PRO A 113 3.93 -8.41 -0.68
CA PRO A 113 4.18 -7.66 -1.90
C PRO A 113 5.27 -8.28 -2.79
N LEU A 114 6.37 -8.78 -2.20
CA LEU A 114 7.47 -9.37 -2.97
C LEU A 114 7.05 -10.68 -3.65
N ARG A 115 6.28 -11.53 -2.96
CA ARG A 115 5.68 -12.73 -3.57
C ARG A 115 4.79 -12.38 -4.75
N LEU A 116 3.93 -11.36 -4.61
CA LEU A 116 3.03 -10.94 -5.69
C LEU A 116 3.80 -10.48 -6.92
N ILE A 117 4.89 -9.72 -6.74
CA ILE A 117 5.76 -9.32 -7.85
C ILE A 117 6.43 -10.56 -8.46
N TRP A 118 6.97 -11.47 -7.65
CA TRP A 118 7.63 -12.69 -8.14
C TRP A 118 6.69 -13.60 -8.93
N LEU A 119 5.45 -13.82 -8.46
CA LEU A 119 4.42 -14.55 -9.19
C LEU A 119 4.07 -13.86 -10.51
N ALA A 120 3.97 -12.53 -10.50
CA ALA A 120 3.68 -11.75 -11.69
C ALA A 120 4.80 -11.85 -12.73
N VAL A 121 6.08 -11.85 -12.31
CA VAL A 121 7.24 -11.99 -13.19
C VAL A 121 7.36 -13.40 -13.77
N ASN A 122 7.26 -14.43 -12.93
CA ASN A 122 7.59 -15.80 -13.32
C ASN A 122 6.40 -16.59 -13.87
N LYS A 123 5.17 -16.20 -13.51
CA LYS A 123 3.96 -16.93 -13.87
C LYS A 123 2.90 -16.07 -14.55
N GLY A 124 3.04 -14.74 -14.51
CA GLY A 124 1.98 -13.83 -14.96
C GLY A 124 0.72 -13.87 -14.08
N THR A 125 0.84 -14.40 -12.85
CA THR A 125 -0.27 -14.58 -11.91
C THR A 125 -0.01 -13.82 -10.61
N GLY A 126 -0.82 -14.04 -9.57
CA GLY A 126 -0.79 -13.30 -8.30
C GLY A 126 -1.99 -12.39 -8.09
N GLY A 127 -2.82 -12.18 -9.12
CA GLY A 127 -4.06 -11.39 -9.02
C GLY A 127 -3.89 -9.89 -8.72
N ALA A 128 -2.65 -9.40 -8.60
CA ALA A 128 -2.34 -8.01 -8.30
C ALA A 128 -2.92 -7.06 -9.37
N LYS A 129 -3.49 -5.95 -8.90
CA LYS A 129 -4.18 -4.94 -9.73
C LYS A 129 -3.22 -3.81 -10.14
N PRO A 130 -3.57 -2.99 -11.15
CA PRO A 130 -2.72 -1.88 -11.59
C PRO A 130 -2.26 -0.95 -10.48
N GLY A 131 -3.15 -0.63 -9.52
CA GLY A 131 -2.82 0.22 -8.37
C GLY A 131 -1.64 -0.30 -7.55
N PHE A 132 -1.58 -1.62 -7.30
CA PHE A 132 -0.45 -2.24 -6.62
C PHE A 132 0.87 -1.99 -7.34
N PHE A 133 0.92 -2.17 -8.66
CA PHE A 133 2.15 -1.94 -9.43
C PHE A 133 2.52 -0.45 -9.49
N ILE A 134 1.54 0.46 -9.53
CA ILE A 134 1.79 1.90 -9.44
C ILE A 134 2.47 2.22 -8.10
N ASP A 135 1.95 1.70 -6.99
CA ASP A 135 2.51 1.90 -5.67
C ASP A 135 3.94 1.37 -5.58
N MET A 136 4.20 0.17 -6.11
CA MET A 136 5.56 -0.38 -6.17
C MET A 136 6.50 0.49 -7.02
N ILE A 137 6.05 0.96 -8.19
CA ILE A 137 6.86 1.86 -9.03
C ILE A 137 7.23 3.13 -8.26
N GLN A 138 6.27 3.77 -7.57
CA GLN A 138 6.56 4.99 -6.81
C GLN A 138 7.49 4.72 -5.62
N LEU A 139 7.30 3.60 -4.92
CA LEU A 139 8.16 3.19 -3.82
C LEU A 139 9.61 2.98 -4.29
N PHE A 140 9.81 2.28 -5.42
CA PHE A 140 11.15 2.07 -5.95
C PHE A 140 11.77 3.35 -6.53
N ARG A 141 10.99 4.27 -7.09
CA ARG A 141 11.47 5.61 -7.45
C ARG A 141 11.90 6.43 -6.25
N GLN A 142 11.16 6.35 -5.14
CA GLN A 142 11.53 6.93 -3.86
C GLN A 142 12.83 6.30 -3.33
N LEU A 143 12.98 4.98 -3.43
CA LEU A 143 14.23 4.27 -3.10
C LEU A 143 15.42 4.75 -3.92
N ARG A 144 15.24 5.12 -5.19
CA ARG A 144 16.32 5.67 -6.05
C ARG A 144 16.57 7.16 -5.80
N GLY A 145 15.74 7.84 -5.01
CA GLY A 145 15.83 9.28 -4.76
C GLY A 145 15.31 10.15 -5.92
N GLU A 146 14.52 9.57 -6.83
CA GLU A 146 13.95 10.30 -7.98
C GLU A 146 12.73 11.15 -7.60
N THR A 147 12.08 10.82 -6.48
CA THR A 147 10.97 11.59 -5.94
C THR A 147 11.44 12.45 -4.77
N ARG A 148 10.71 13.52 -4.50
CA ARG A 148 10.95 14.39 -3.35
C ARG A 148 9.68 14.47 -2.51
N LYS A 149 9.85 14.59 -1.20
CA LYS A 149 8.74 14.88 -0.28
C LYS A 149 8.15 16.24 -0.63
N HIS A 150 6.94 16.24 -1.17
CA HIS A 150 6.17 17.46 -1.35
C HIS A 150 5.26 17.65 -0.13
N THR A 151 5.66 18.54 0.77
CA THR A 151 4.79 18.96 1.87
C THR A 151 3.95 20.13 1.37
N PRO A 152 2.62 19.99 1.25
CA PRO A 152 1.80 21.10 0.79
C PRO A 152 1.90 22.27 1.77
N THR A 153 1.90 23.50 1.25
CA THR A 153 1.83 24.68 2.11
C THR A 153 0.44 24.80 2.71
N ARG A 154 0.32 25.59 3.78
CA ARG A 154 -0.97 25.84 4.41
C ARG A 154 -1.98 26.42 3.42
N GLU A 155 -1.55 27.36 2.59
CA GLU A 155 -2.39 28.05 1.61
C GLU A 155 -2.91 27.05 0.56
N LEU A 156 -2.06 26.13 0.11
CA LEU A 156 -2.47 25.08 -0.83
C LEU A 156 -3.49 24.12 -0.18
N VAL A 157 -3.30 23.78 1.10
CA VAL A 157 -4.29 22.98 1.85
C VAL A 157 -5.60 23.73 2.00
N GLU A 158 -5.57 25.03 2.31
CA GLU A 158 -6.76 25.88 2.41
C GLU A 158 -7.49 25.97 1.05
N GLU A 159 -6.76 26.13 -0.06
CA GLU A 159 -7.33 26.09 -1.42
C GLU A 159 -8.01 24.74 -1.72
N TRP A 160 -7.40 23.62 -1.33
CA TRP A 160 -8.05 22.31 -1.46
C TRP A 160 -9.30 22.21 -0.61
N MET A 161 -9.28 22.75 0.62
CA MET A 161 -10.44 22.76 1.51
C MET A 161 -11.59 23.58 0.91
N GLU A 162 -11.33 24.74 0.29
CA GLU A 162 -12.36 25.56 -0.34
C GLU A 162 -13.08 24.87 -1.51
N ARG A 163 -12.39 23.96 -2.21
CA ARG A 163 -12.97 23.22 -3.35
C ARG A 163 -13.99 22.17 -2.92
N TYR A 164 -14.05 21.81 -1.64
CA TYR A 164 -14.97 20.80 -1.12
C TYR A 164 -15.88 21.39 -0.05
N PRO A 165 -17.19 21.05 -0.04
CA PRO A 165 -18.08 21.46 1.03
C PRO A 165 -17.54 20.98 2.39
N SER A 166 -17.55 21.84 3.39
CA SER A 166 -17.17 21.50 4.77
C SER A 166 -18.03 20.37 5.36
N GLY A 167 -19.18 20.12 4.75
CA GLY A 167 -20.20 19.20 5.26
C GLY A 167 -21.02 19.80 6.39
N LEU A 168 -20.71 21.04 6.80
CA LEU A 168 -21.49 21.90 7.69
C LEU A 168 -22.21 23.02 6.94
N ASP A 169 -22.04 23.09 5.62
CA ASP A 169 -22.72 24.06 4.78
C ASP A 169 -24.23 23.87 4.91
N ALA A 170 -24.99 24.96 5.01
CA ALA A 170 -26.43 24.92 5.29
C ALA A 170 -27.20 23.96 4.37
N ARG A 171 -26.82 23.90 3.09
CA ARG A 171 -27.38 22.96 2.11
C ARG A 171 -27.10 21.50 2.45
N ILE A 172 -25.89 21.17 2.90
CA ILE A 172 -25.52 19.79 3.28
C ILE A 172 -26.22 19.40 4.58
N VAL A 173 -26.34 20.33 5.54
CA VAL A 173 -27.09 20.11 6.78
C VAL A 173 -28.55 19.81 6.47
N GLN A 174 -29.19 20.62 5.63
CA GLN A 174 -30.57 20.41 5.19
C GLN A 174 -30.73 19.06 4.48
N LEU A 175 -29.82 18.73 3.56
CA LEU A 175 -29.83 17.43 2.88
C LEU A 175 -29.67 16.24 3.86
N ARG A 176 -28.88 16.41 4.93
CA ARG A 176 -28.73 15.38 5.99
C ARG A 176 -30.00 15.24 6.82
N GLU A 177 -30.68 16.34 7.16
CA GLU A 177 -31.96 16.31 7.87
C GLU A 177 -33.04 15.62 7.05
N GLU A 178 -33.16 15.95 5.76
CA GLU A 178 -34.08 15.30 4.83
C GLU A 178 -33.77 13.80 4.70
N ASN A 179 -32.50 13.43 4.55
CA ASN A 179 -32.09 12.03 4.49
C ASN A 179 -32.38 11.29 5.79
N LYS A 180 -32.15 11.91 6.96
CA LYS A 180 -32.49 11.34 8.26
C LYS A 180 -33.98 11.05 8.35
N LEU A 181 -34.83 12.02 8.01
CA LEU A 181 -36.29 11.83 8.00
C LEU A 181 -36.72 10.73 7.02
N ARG A 182 -36.11 10.68 5.83
CA ARG A 182 -36.36 9.63 4.83
C ARG A 182 -35.99 8.25 5.36
N ILE A 183 -34.82 8.10 5.98
CA ILE A 183 -34.37 6.83 6.57
C ILE A 183 -35.31 6.39 7.69
N ILE A 184 -35.70 7.29 8.58
CA ILE A 184 -36.67 7.00 9.67
C ILE A 184 -37.99 6.49 9.10
N LYS A 185 -38.54 7.16 8.07
CA LYS A 185 -39.78 6.72 7.41
C LYS A 185 -39.64 5.32 6.79
N ILE A 186 -38.51 5.02 6.17
CA ILE A 186 -38.23 3.68 5.61
C ILE A 186 -38.17 2.64 6.72
N LEU A 187 -37.51 2.94 7.84
CA LEU A 187 -37.41 2.03 8.99
C LEU A 187 -38.78 1.75 9.60
N ILE A 188 -39.61 2.78 9.84
CA ILE A 188 -40.99 2.63 10.33
C ILE A 188 -41.78 1.70 9.41
N LYS A 189 -41.77 1.96 8.09
CA LYS A 189 -42.48 1.11 7.12
C LYS A 189 -42.00 -0.35 7.14
N LYS A 190 -40.70 -0.59 7.36
CA LYS A 190 -40.15 -1.95 7.45
C LYS A 190 -40.56 -2.66 8.75
N ILE A 191 -40.63 -1.93 9.87
CA ILE A 191 -41.13 -2.45 11.15
C ILE A 191 -42.63 -2.78 11.02
N ASP A 192 -43.43 -1.87 10.47
CA ASP A 192 -44.87 -2.07 10.27
C ASP A 192 -45.17 -3.25 9.33
N SER A 193 -44.30 -3.48 8.35
CA SER A 193 -44.40 -4.63 7.42
C SER A 193 -43.70 -5.90 7.91
N LYS A 194 -43.16 -5.92 9.14
CA LYS A 194 -42.42 -7.05 9.75
C LYS A 194 -41.28 -7.58 8.89
N GLN A 195 -40.62 -6.71 8.15
CA GLN A 195 -39.42 -7.02 7.35
C GLN A 195 -38.13 -6.88 8.17
N ILE A 196 -38.25 -6.36 9.39
CA ILE A 196 -37.23 -6.34 10.46
C ILE A 196 -37.96 -6.48 11.79
#